data_AF-A0AAV2RLW2-F1
#
_entry.id   AF-A0AAV2RLW2-F1
#
_cell.length_a   1.000
_cell.length_b   1.000
_cell.length_c   1.000
_cell.angle_alpha   90.00
_cell.angle_beta   90.00
_cell.angle_gamma   90.00
#
_symmetry.space_group_name_H-M   'P 1'
#
loop_
_entity.id
_entity.type
_entity.pdbx_description
1 polymer ?
#
loop_
_entity_poly.entity_id
_entity_poly.type
_entity_poly.pdbx_seq_one_letter_code
_entity_poly.pdbx_strand_id
1 'polypeptide(L)'
;MDILVCLGCNDVYNCQRKRPRRLPCGHNLCSGCLVAFFNTDGSINCPECSTNHTVMSPARVPINKDLEELLGVHAGTRLKGLRAITGVNSKPKQPQLRVVQYFESSQPDELTILFGELLTLTNDVVLPGWWEGVNKQRQKGNFPSKNTQIIDYGPLDPLIFWRKCPHNLACGHPCLSRRNEPCTQQCQELVACRTRCPLNHKISVPCYSIGDGQQLSEESVWHYCTTSCDKLLLCGHQCRGTCGGCFQGRIHHSCIEKCTRLLICGHQCSQPCHSQCPPCQQQCQKRCRHGQCNYVCGVPCDPCMKGCNRQCLHSSCNRQCGEACSEEPCKEKCPKLLLCGHPCVGFCGELCPPFCRQCHTKKLTEFMLIGNEEEDDARFVLLEDCGHTIESEGLEGWMQQEQEEIGMKACPRCRNPIVNNRRYRSIISGSLQAVKAVKQTDICRNKNNCIQDIIDSLR
;
A
#
# COMPACT_ATOMS: atom_id res chain seq x y z
N MET A 1 -8.48 19.69 -1.30
CA MET A 1 -9.17 18.38 -1.30
C MET A 1 -9.00 17.80 -2.68
N ASP A 2 -8.10 16.83 -2.83
CA ASP A 2 -7.85 16.19 -4.12
C ASP A 2 -9.09 15.39 -4.53
N ILE A 3 -9.60 15.66 -5.73
CA ILE A 3 -10.76 14.97 -6.28
C ILE A 3 -10.32 13.54 -6.62
N LEU A 4 -10.85 12.55 -5.91
CA LEU A 4 -10.53 11.13 -6.15
C LEU A 4 -11.17 10.71 -7.48
N VAL A 5 -10.34 10.63 -8.53
CA VAL A 5 -10.71 10.17 -9.87
C VAL A 5 -10.18 8.75 -10.12
N CYS A 6 -10.82 8.04 -11.05
CA CYS A 6 -10.35 6.74 -11.50
C CYS A 6 -9.16 6.90 -12.45
N LEU A 7 -7.98 6.46 -12.05
CA LEU A 7 -6.76 6.59 -12.85
C LEU A 7 -6.79 5.83 -14.18
N GLY A 8 -7.71 4.87 -14.34
CA GLY A 8 -7.91 4.16 -15.61
C GLY A 8 -8.66 4.96 -16.70
N CYS A 9 -9.53 5.90 -16.33
CA CYS A 9 -10.29 6.72 -17.28
C CYS A 9 -10.21 8.23 -16.98
N ASN A 10 -9.45 8.60 -15.96
CA ASN A 10 -9.30 9.95 -15.42
C ASN A 10 -10.62 10.68 -15.10
N ASP A 11 -11.66 9.92 -14.73
CA ASP A 11 -13.01 10.44 -14.44
C ASP A 11 -13.43 10.22 -12.99
N VAL A 12 -14.34 11.05 -12.51
CA VAL A 12 -14.94 10.96 -11.17
C VAL A 12 -15.82 9.70 -11.03
N TYR A 13 -15.77 9.09 -9.84
CA TYR A 13 -16.60 7.94 -9.50
C TYR A 13 -18.11 8.31 -9.38
N ASN A 14 -18.99 7.35 -9.69
CA ASN A 14 -20.45 7.50 -9.57
C ASN A 14 -21.15 6.19 -9.22
N CYS A 15 -22.40 6.28 -8.73
CA CYS A 15 -23.16 5.14 -8.19
C CYS A 15 -23.66 4.13 -9.24
N GLN A 16 -23.55 4.45 -10.53
CA GLN A 16 -24.17 3.65 -11.59
C GLN A 16 -23.17 2.76 -12.34
N ARG A 17 -22.13 3.35 -12.93
CA ARG A 17 -21.18 2.63 -13.81
C ARG A 17 -19.72 2.81 -13.42
N LYS A 18 -19.40 3.81 -12.61
CA LYS A 18 -18.04 4.13 -12.16
C LYS A 18 -17.92 3.98 -10.65
N ARG A 19 -18.32 2.84 -10.10
CA ARG A 19 -18.16 2.56 -8.66
C ARG A 19 -16.69 2.22 -8.38
N PRO A 20 -16.07 2.76 -7.32
CA PRO A 20 -14.68 2.49 -7.00
C PRO A 20 -14.52 1.04 -6.50
N ARG A 21 -13.67 0.26 -7.17
CA ARG A 21 -13.34 -1.12 -6.80
C ARG A 21 -11.86 -1.22 -6.46
N ARG A 22 -11.57 -1.85 -5.33
CA ARG A 22 -10.21 -1.96 -4.78
C ARG A 22 -9.55 -3.25 -5.28
N LEU A 23 -8.46 -3.10 -6.03
CA LEU A 23 -7.61 -4.22 -6.45
C LEU A 23 -6.81 -4.78 -5.25
N PRO A 24 -6.26 -6.01 -5.35
CA PRO A 24 -5.46 -6.61 -4.27
C PRO A 24 -4.24 -5.79 -3.85
N CYS A 25 -3.68 -4.95 -4.73
CA CYS A 25 -2.61 -4.00 -4.39
C CYS A 25 -3.06 -2.79 -3.55
N GLY A 26 -4.36 -2.60 -3.32
CA GLY A 26 -4.91 -1.49 -2.55
C GLY A 26 -5.37 -0.28 -3.39
N HIS A 27 -5.04 -0.24 -4.68
CA HIS A 27 -5.43 0.83 -5.61
C HIS A 27 -6.85 0.67 -6.13
N ASN A 28 -7.45 1.78 -6.60
CA ASN A 28 -8.87 1.83 -6.98
C ASN A 28 -9.04 2.02 -8.49
N LEU A 29 -9.94 1.24 -9.08
CA LEU A 29 -10.40 1.40 -10.46
C LEU A 29 -11.92 1.45 -10.49
N CYS A 30 -12.49 2.21 -11.41
CA CYS A 30 -13.94 2.23 -11.58
C CYS A 30 -14.43 0.92 -12.20
N SER A 31 -15.65 0.50 -11.86
CA SER A 31 -16.24 -0.74 -12.38
C SER A 31 -16.22 -0.86 -13.91
N GLY A 32 -16.28 0.25 -14.65
CA GLY A 32 -16.14 0.27 -16.10
C GLY A 32 -14.71 0.01 -16.58
N CYS A 33 -13.72 0.68 -15.99
CA CYS A 33 -12.30 0.44 -16.27
C CYS A 33 -11.88 -0.98 -15.94
N LEU A 34 -12.44 -1.54 -14.87
CA LEU A 34 -12.12 -2.89 -14.42
C LEU A 34 -12.62 -3.96 -15.41
N VAL A 35 -13.67 -3.67 -16.17
CA VAL A 35 -14.11 -4.52 -17.30
C VAL A 35 -13.26 -4.25 -18.54
N ALA A 36 -12.89 -2.99 -18.81
CA ALA A 36 -12.11 -2.62 -19.98
C ALA A 36 -10.64 -3.10 -19.93
N PHE A 37 -10.03 -3.13 -18.75
CA PHE A 37 -8.66 -3.59 -18.53
C PHE A 37 -8.57 -5.07 -18.12
N PHE A 38 -9.67 -5.81 -18.22
CA PHE A 38 -9.70 -7.25 -17.98
C PHE A 38 -9.22 -8.00 -19.21
N ASN A 39 -8.09 -8.68 -19.05
CA ASN A 39 -7.50 -9.50 -20.11
C ASN A 39 -8.23 -10.84 -20.23
N THR A 40 -8.17 -11.44 -21.42
CA THR A 40 -8.80 -12.73 -21.74
C THR A 40 -8.21 -13.90 -20.94
N ASP A 41 -7.03 -13.73 -20.35
CA ASP A 41 -6.35 -14.70 -19.47
C ASP A 41 -6.77 -14.61 -18.00
N GLY A 42 -7.71 -13.72 -17.67
CA GLY A 42 -8.19 -13.52 -16.29
C GLY A 42 -7.32 -12.57 -15.46
N SER A 43 -6.42 -11.81 -16.08
CA SER A 43 -5.56 -10.85 -15.41
C SER A 43 -6.00 -9.40 -15.59
N ILE A 44 -5.67 -8.54 -14.61
CA ILE A 44 -5.78 -7.07 -14.70
C ILE A 44 -4.45 -6.47 -14.29
N ASN A 45 -3.91 -5.59 -15.12
CA ASN A 45 -2.76 -4.77 -14.75
C ASN A 45 -3.24 -3.48 -14.04
N CYS A 46 -2.72 -3.21 -12.85
CA CYS A 46 -3.03 -1.97 -12.13
C CYS A 46 -2.31 -0.78 -12.79
N PRO A 47 -3.01 0.24 -13.30
CA PRO A 47 -2.36 1.39 -13.94
C PRO A 47 -1.64 2.31 -12.96
N GLU A 48 -1.85 2.15 -11.66
CA GLU A 48 -1.23 2.96 -10.61
C GLU A 48 0.13 2.39 -10.16
N CYS A 49 0.24 1.07 -10.03
CA CYS A 49 1.49 0.41 -9.57
C CYS A 49 2.10 -0.60 -10.55
N SER A 50 1.48 -0.80 -11.72
CA SER A 50 1.89 -1.78 -12.76
C SER A 50 1.89 -3.24 -12.31
N THR A 51 1.35 -3.55 -11.12
CA THR A 51 1.21 -4.92 -10.62
C THR A 51 0.09 -5.64 -11.35
N ASN A 52 0.39 -6.83 -11.88
CA ASN A 52 -0.60 -7.73 -12.47
C ASN A 52 -1.34 -8.52 -11.37
N HIS A 53 -2.67 -8.50 -11.42
CA HIS A 53 -3.54 -9.24 -10.53
C HIS A 53 -4.38 -10.24 -11.31
N THR A 54 -4.32 -11.51 -10.93
CA THR A 54 -5.28 -12.50 -11.39
C THR A 54 -6.60 -12.30 -10.65
N VAL A 55 -7.67 -12.01 -11.38
CA VAL A 55 -9.01 -11.83 -10.82
C VAL A 55 -10.00 -12.72 -11.57
N MET A 56 -10.77 -13.53 -10.83
CA MET A 56 -11.68 -14.50 -11.45
C MET A 56 -12.75 -13.84 -12.33
N SER A 57 -13.18 -12.62 -11.99
CA SER A 57 -13.97 -11.75 -12.86
C SER A 57 -13.98 -10.31 -12.34
N PRO A 58 -14.21 -9.32 -13.21
CA PRO A 58 -14.30 -7.91 -12.80
C PRO A 58 -15.38 -7.63 -11.74
N ALA A 59 -16.47 -8.40 -11.76
CA ALA A 59 -17.57 -8.26 -10.81
C ALA A 59 -17.20 -8.68 -9.37
N ARG A 60 -16.22 -9.58 -9.22
CA ARG A 60 -15.78 -10.13 -7.93
C ARG A 60 -14.75 -9.25 -7.20
N VAL A 61 -14.18 -8.24 -7.86
CA VAL A 61 -13.30 -7.28 -7.18
C VAL A 61 -14.12 -6.42 -6.22
N PRO A 62 -13.79 -6.36 -4.92
CA PRO A 62 -14.62 -5.72 -3.92
C PRO A 62 -14.77 -4.22 -4.17
N ILE A 63 -15.96 -3.71 -3.86
CA ILE A 63 -16.26 -2.27 -3.92
C ILE A 63 -15.69 -1.60 -2.68
N ASN A 64 -15.00 -0.48 -2.88
CA ASN A 64 -14.43 0.31 -1.79
C ASN A 64 -15.51 1.21 -1.18
N LYS A 65 -16.26 0.67 -0.21
CA LYS A 65 -17.40 1.34 0.42
C LYS A 65 -16.99 2.60 1.19
N ASP A 66 -15.84 2.58 1.84
CA ASP A 66 -15.30 3.75 2.57
C ASP A 66 -15.07 4.93 1.61
N LEU A 67 -14.58 4.63 0.39
CA LEU A 67 -14.40 5.61 -0.66
C LEU A 67 -15.73 6.05 -1.29
N GLU A 68 -16.74 5.18 -1.41
CA GLU A 68 -18.08 5.58 -1.84
C GLU A 68 -18.76 6.51 -0.84
N GLU A 69 -18.59 6.25 0.45
CA GLU A 69 -19.15 7.05 1.54
C GLU A 69 -18.51 8.44 1.58
N LEU A 70 -17.17 8.49 1.50
CA LEU A 70 -16.41 9.75 1.45
C LEU A 70 -16.73 10.60 0.21
N LEU A 71 -17.15 9.97 -0.88
CA LEU A 71 -17.57 10.63 -2.13
C LEU A 71 -19.09 10.92 -2.20
N GLY A 72 -19.88 10.58 -1.18
CA GLY A 72 -21.33 10.80 -1.17
C GLY A 72 -22.13 9.93 -2.15
N VAL A 73 -21.56 8.81 -2.57
CA VAL A 73 -22.12 7.90 -3.60
C VAL A 73 -22.99 6.84 -2.92
N HIS A 74 -24.21 7.18 -2.48
CA HIS A 74 -25.09 6.24 -1.76
C HIS A 74 -26.11 5.52 -2.67
N ALA A 75 -26.36 4.24 -2.36
CA ALA A 75 -27.41 3.43 -2.98
C ALA A 75 -28.75 3.69 -2.27
N GLY A 76 -29.53 4.65 -2.75
CA GLY A 76 -30.75 5.06 -2.04
C GLY A 76 -31.69 5.98 -2.80
N THR A 77 -32.02 5.69 -4.07
CA THR A 77 -33.31 6.12 -4.65
C THR A 77 -33.67 5.24 -5.83
N ARG A 78 -34.83 4.58 -5.71
CA ARG A 78 -35.31 3.51 -6.58
C ARG A 78 -35.92 4.12 -7.85
N LEU A 79 -35.20 4.12 -8.97
CA LEU A 79 -35.83 4.29 -10.29
C LEU A 79 -36.33 2.93 -10.78
N LYS A 80 -37.65 2.72 -10.64
CA LYS A 80 -38.36 1.58 -11.22
C LYS A 80 -38.40 1.71 -12.74
N GLY A 81 -37.91 0.68 -13.42
CA GLY A 81 -38.51 0.12 -14.63
C GLY A 81 -38.25 0.87 -15.94
N LEU A 82 -37.35 0.33 -16.76
CA LEU A 82 -37.47 0.39 -18.21
C LEU A 82 -37.27 -1.03 -18.76
N ARG A 83 -38.39 -1.65 -19.11
CA ARG A 83 -38.41 -2.78 -20.05
C ARG A 83 -38.03 -2.23 -21.43
N ALA A 84 -37.20 -2.98 -22.13
CA ALA A 84 -36.95 -2.76 -23.55
C ALA A 84 -38.24 -2.98 -24.35
N ILE A 85 -38.59 -2.05 -25.24
CA ILE A 85 -39.37 -2.36 -26.43
C ILE A 85 -38.72 -1.64 -27.60
N THR A 86 -38.36 -2.45 -28.58
CA THR A 86 -37.89 -2.14 -29.93
C THR A 86 -38.93 -1.37 -30.73
N GLY A 87 -38.48 -0.41 -31.54
CA GLY A 87 -39.12 -0.10 -32.83
C GLY A 87 -39.72 1.30 -33.02
N VAL A 88 -39.28 1.91 -34.13
CA VAL A 88 -40.00 2.83 -35.04
C VAL A 88 -39.99 4.35 -34.74
N ASN A 89 -39.23 5.04 -35.59
CA ASN A 89 -39.47 6.36 -36.22
C ASN A 89 -40.25 7.44 -35.44
N SER A 90 -39.55 8.48 -34.98
CA SER A 90 -40.04 9.88 -34.93
C SER A 90 -38.93 10.84 -34.49
N LYS A 91 -38.99 12.08 -34.99
CA LYS A 91 -38.04 13.21 -34.89
C LYS A 91 -37.35 13.40 -33.50
N PRO A 92 -36.13 14.00 -33.45
CA PRO A 92 -35.38 14.18 -32.21
C PRO A 92 -36.19 14.97 -31.18
N LYS A 93 -36.39 14.39 -29.99
CA LYS A 93 -37.13 15.01 -28.88
C LYS A 93 -36.20 15.94 -28.10
N GLN A 94 -36.66 17.17 -27.87
CA GLN A 94 -35.98 18.18 -27.04
C GLN A 94 -35.88 17.72 -25.57
N PRO A 95 -34.93 18.26 -24.77
CA PRO A 95 -34.69 17.81 -23.39
C PRO A 95 -35.92 18.05 -22.52
N GLN A 96 -36.24 17.09 -21.64
CA GLN A 96 -37.38 17.18 -20.74
C GLN A 96 -36.94 17.35 -19.29
N LEU A 97 -37.62 18.23 -18.59
CA LEU A 97 -37.43 18.55 -17.19
C LEU A 97 -38.69 18.16 -16.40
N ARG A 98 -38.51 17.80 -15.14
CA ARG A 98 -39.58 17.72 -14.14
C ARG A 98 -39.36 18.79 -13.09
N VAL A 99 -40.40 19.55 -12.78
CA VAL A 99 -40.38 20.54 -11.70
C VAL A 99 -40.39 19.80 -10.37
N VAL A 100 -39.38 20.05 -9.54
CA VAL A 100 -39.22 19.45 -8.21
C VAL A 100 -39.52 20.45 -7.08
N GLN A 101 -39.77 21.71 -7.41
CA GLN A 101 -40.19 22.73 -6.46
C GLN A 101 -41.00 23.82 -7.17
N TYR A 102 -42.17 24.19 -6.62
CA TYR A 102 -43.01 25.26 -7.13
C TYR A 102 -42.27 26.60 -7.25
N PHE A 103 -42.56 27.36 -8.29
CA PHE A 103 -42.10 28.73 -8.46
C PHE A 103 -43.18 29.57 -9.16
N GLU A 104 -43.45 30.74 -8.63
CA GLU A 104 -44.40 31.70 -9.17
C GLU A 104 -43.66 32.80 -9.92
N SER A 105 -44.06 33.04 -11.17
CA SER A 105 -43.48 34.12 -11.99
C SER A 105 -43.81 35.47 -11.36
N SER A 106 -42.79 36.27 -11.11
CA SER A 106 -42.92 37.65 -10.66
C SER A 106 -42.70 38.65 -11.80
N GLN A 107 -42.10 38.20 -12.91
CA GLN A 107 -41.84 38.99 -14.11
C GLN A 107 -42.55 38.41 -15.35
N PRO A 108 -42.89 39.23 -16.35
CA PRO A 108 -43.65 38.79 -17.53
C PRO A 108 -42.89 37.83 -18.46
N ASP A 109 -41.55 37.75 -18.34
CA ASP A 109 -40.70 36.80 -19.05
C ASP A 109 -40.46 35.50 -18.26
N GLU A 110 -40.94 35.42 -17.01
CA GLU A 110 -40.83 34.24 -16.16
C GLU A 110 -42.05 33.31 -16.33
N LEU A 111 -41.80 32.01 -16.22
CA LEU A 111 -42.80 30.97 -16.30
C LEU A 111 -43.15 30.49 -14.88
N THR A 112 -44.41 30.64 -14.47
CA THR A 112 -44.92 29.97 -13.27
C THR A 112 -44.88 28.46 -13.50
N ILE A 113 -44.22 27.72 -12.60
CA ILE A 113 -43.99 26.27 -12.71
C ILE A 113 -44.53 25.55 -11.47
N LEU A 114 -45.35 24.52 -11.69
CA LEU A 114 -46.00 23.77 -10.62
C LEU A 114 -45.21 22.50 -10.25
N PHE A 115 -45.21 22.12 -8.98
CA PHE A 115 -44.52 20.90 -8.53
C PHE A 115 -45.01 19.66 -9.31
N GLY A 116 -44.07 18.89 -9.87
CA GLY A 116 -44.33 17.70 -10.67
C GLY A 116 -44.64 17.96 -12.15
N GLU A 117 -44.73 19.22 -12.59
CA GLU A 117 -44.96 19.58 -13.99
C GLU A 117 -43.78 19.18 -14.89
N LEU A 118 -44.07 18.88 -16.16
CA LEU A 118 -43.03 18.58 -17.15
C LEU A 118 -42.83 19.76 -18.08
N LEU A 119 -41.58 20.18 -18.25
CA LEU A 119 -41.17 21.27 -19.12
C LEU A 119 -40.26 20.74 -20.22
N THR A 120 -40.31 21.38 -21.38
CA THR A 120 -39.34 21.15 -22.46
C THR A 120 -38.32 22.27 -22.42
N LEU A 121 -37.04 21.94 -22.22
CA LEU A 121 -35.96 22.92 -22.15
C LEU A 121 -35.68 23.46 -23.55
N THR A 122 -35.74 24.80 -23.71
CA THR A 122 -35.46 25.47 -24.99
C THR A 122 -34.12 26.19 -25.00
N ASN A 123 -33.68 26.75 -23.87
CA ASN A 123 -32.37 27.39 -23.72
C ASN A 123 -31.86 27.26 -22.28
N ASP A 124 -30.63 26.78 -22.10
CA ASP A 124 -29.99 26.57 -20.79
C ASP A 124 -29.04 27.72 -20.39
N VAL A 125 -28.93 28.77 -21.22
CA VAL A 125 -28.02 29.91 -21.01
C VAL A 125 -28.77 31.24 -21.12
N VAL A 126 -29.64 31.52 -20.14
CA VAL A 126 -30.25 32.86 -19.99
C VAL A 126 -29.47 33.67 -18.98
N LEU A 127 -29.35 33.16 -17.74
CA LEU A 127 -28.55 33.70 -16.64
C LEU A 127 -28.08 32.55 -15.73
N PRO A 128 -26.99 32.70 -14.96
CA PRO A 128 -26.54 31.66 -14.03
C PRO A 128 -27.67 31.22 -13.09
N GLY A 129 -28.06 29.94 -13.16
CA GLY A 129 -29.14 29.38 -12.33
C GLY A 129 -30.56 29.58 -12.86
N TRP A 130 -30.74 30.11 -14.07
CA TRP A 130 -32.04 30.29 -14.74
C TRP A 130 -32.06 29.67 -16.14
N TRP A 131 -33.13 28.96 -16.45
CA TRP A 131 -33.34 28.24 -17.71
C TRP A 131 -34.61 28.73 -18.40
N GLU A 132 -34.66 28.63 -19.72
CA GLU A 132 -35.86 28.90 -20.52
C GLU A 132 -36.47 27.59 -21.00
N GLY A 133 -37.79 27.48 -20.91
CA GLY A 133 -38.49 26.32 -21.40
C GLY A 133 -39.96 26.55 -21.62
N VAL A 134 -40.62 25.50 -22.08
CA VAL A 134 -42.01 25.52 -22.49
C VAL A 134 -42.79 24.49 -21.69
N ASN A 135 -43.89 24.91 -21.06
CA ASN A 135 -44.77 24.00 -20.33
C ASN A 135 -45.72 23.22 -21.27
N LYS A 136 -46.51 22.31 -20.71
CA LYS A 136 -47.51 21.54 -21.49
C LYS A 136 -48.59 22.41 -22.13
N GLN A 137 -48.83 23.60 -21.58
CA GLN A 137 -49.78 24.59 -22.11
C GLN A 137 -49.16 25.46 -23.23
N ARG A 138 -47.94 25.14 -23.68
CA ARG A 138 -47.15 25.89 -24.68
C ARG A 138 -46.78 27.32 -24.26
N GLN A 139 -46.84 27.63 -22.98
CA GLN A 139 -46.32 28.89 -22.45
C GLN A 139 -44.81 28.79 -22.32
N LYS A 140 -44.10 29.80 -22.85
CA LYS A 140 -42.65 29.89 -22.85
C LYS A 140 -42.21 30.96 -21.86
N GLY A 141 -41.22 30.66 -21.05
CA GLY A 141 -40.62 31.64 -20.15
C GLY A 141 -39.45 31.09 -19.34
N ASN A 142 -38.86 31.96 -18.54
CA ASN A 142 -37.68 31.72 -17.71
C ASN A 142 -38.07 31.12 -16.35
N PHE A 143 -37.28 30.20 -15.82
CA PHE A 143 -37.49 29.62 -14.51
C PHE A 143 -36.16 29.20 -13.85
N PRO A 144 -36.09 29.14 -12.50
CA PRO A 144 -34.86 28.77 -11.82
C PRO A 144 -34.51 27.30 -12.05
N SER A 145 -33.26 27.02 -12.43
CA SER A 145 -32.78 25.66 -12.70
C SER A 145 -32.86 24.75 -11.47
N LYS A 146 -32.60 25.30 -10.27
CA LYS A 146 -32.64 24.59 -8.98
C LYS A 146 -34.01 23.98 -8.66
N ASN A 147 -35.08 24.55 -9.22
CA ASN A 147 -36.46 24.11 -9.01
C ASN A 147 -36.85 22.96 -9.96
N THR A 148 -35.94 22.52 -10.83
CA THR A 148 -36.21 21.52 -11.87
C THR A 148 -35.13 20.43 -11.90
N GLN A 149 -35.52 19.23 -12.35
CA GLN A 149 -34.64 18.09 -12.52
C GLN A 149 -34.74 17.59 -13.96
N ILE A 150 -33.60 17.41 -14.64
CA ILE A 150 -33.58 16.84 -16.00
C ILE A 150 -33.98 15.37 -15.92
N ILE A 151 -35.01 14.99 -16.68
CA ILE A 151 -35.50 13.61 -16.77
C ILE A 151 -35.10 12.95 -18.09
N ASP A 152 -34.86 13.73 -19.15
CA ASP A 152 -34.35 13.26 -20.43
C ASP A 152 -33.46 14.34 -21.05
N TYR A 153 -32.21 14.00 -21.36
CA TYR A 153 -31.21 14.95 -21.86
C TYR A 153 -31.32 15.20 -23.38
N GLY A 154 -32.11 14.40 -24.11
CA GLY A 154 -32.17 14.50 -25.57
C GLY A 154 -30.77 14.39 -26.22
N PRO A 155 -30.56 14.92 -27.45
CA PRO A 155 -29.27 14.86 -28.14
C PRO A 155 -28.26 15.94 -27.70
N LEU A 156 -28.40 16.53 -26.50
CA LEU A 156 -27.39 17.46 -25.98
C LEU A 156 -26.20 16.67 -25.42
N ASP A 157 -25.05 16.85 -26.07
CA ASP A 157 -23.77 16.23 -25.70
C ASP A 157 -23.38 16.59 -24.24
N PRO A 158 -23.22 15.61 -23.33
CA PRO A 158 -22.89 15.85 -21.93
C PRO A 158 -21.53 16.52 -21.69
N LEU A 159 -20.73 16.79 -22.74
CA LEU A 159 -19.43 17.45 -22.67
C LEU A 159 -19.46 18.98 -22.52
N ILE A 160 -20.61 19.64 -22.63
CA ILE A 160 -20.71 21.12 -22.47
C ILE A 160 -20.43 21.58 -21.03
N PHE A 161 -20.78 20.75 -20.04
CA PHE A 161 -20.61 21.02 -18.60
C PHE A 161 -19.17 20.91 -18.08
N TRP A 162 -18.23 20.42 -18.91
CA TRP A 162 -16.83 20.19 -18.52
C TRP A 162 -15.84 21.18 -19.17
N ARG A 163 -16.32 22.17 -19.91
CA ARG A 163 -15.42 23.16 -20.55
C ARG A 163 -14.94 24.21 -19.54
N LYS A 164 -13.64 24.52 -19.64
CA LYS A 164 -12.96 25.57 -18.85
C LYS A 164 -13.67 26.92 -19.03
N CYS A 165 -13.70 27.73 -17.97
CA CYS A 165 -14.21 29.09 -18.05
C CYS A 165 -13.44 29.89 -19.12
N PRO A 166 -14.11 30.62 -20.03
CA PRO A 166 -13.45 31.41 -21.06
C PRO A 166 -12.90 32.74 -20.54
N HIS A 167 -13.12 33.08 -19.26
CA HIS A 167 -12.68 34.34 -18.68
C HIS A 167 -11.25 34.24 -18.13
N ASN A 168 -10.49 35.31 -18.30
CA ASN A 168 -9.23 35.52 -17.60
C ASN A 168 -9.48 36.34 -16.32
N LEU A 169 -8.73 36.03 -15.27
CA LEU A 169 -8.71 36.79 -14.02
C LEU A 169 -8.03 38.15 -14.24
N ALA A 170 -8.18 39.08 -13.29
CA ALA A 170 -7.59 40.43 -13.36
C ALA A 170 -6.06 40.43 -13.54
N CYS A 171 -5.38 39.39 -13.03
CA CYS A 171 -3.95 39.15 -13.23
C CYS A 171 -3.57 38.68 -14.65
N GLY A 172 -4.53 38.50 -15.55
CA GLY A 172 -4.32 38.06 -16.94
C GLY A 172 -4.30 36.55 -17.16
N HIS A 173 -4.29 35.74 -16.10
CA HIS A 173 -4.30 34.28 -16.19
C HIS A 173 -5.71 33.70 -16.42
N PRO A 174 -5.83 32.56 -17.13
CA PRO A 174 -7.13 31.92 -17.37
C PRO A 174 -7.78 31.43 -16.08
N CYS A 175 -9.10 31.57 -15.98
CA CYS A 175 -9.86 31.08 -14.83
C CYS A 175 -9.90 29.54 -14.85
N LEU A 176 -9.51 28.92 -13.73
CA LEU A 176 -9.52 27.47 -13.56
C LEU A 176 -10.92 26.92 -13.20
N SER A 177 -11.88 27.80 -12.87
CA SER A 177 -13.28 27.42 -12.61
C SER A 177 -13.95 26.87 -13.87
N ARG A 178 -15.01 26.09 -13.68
CA ARG A 178 -15.86 25.60 -14.78
C ARG A 178 -16.81 26.70 -15.25
N ARG A 179 -17.35 26.58 -16.47
CA ARG A 179 -18.23 27.62 -17.08
C ARG A 179 -19.46 28.04 -16.26
N ASN A 180 -19.92 27.23 -15.31
CA ASN A 180 -21.10 27.52 -14.48
C ASN A 180 -20.76 27.70 -12.98
N GLU A 181 -19.48 27.75 -12.63
CA GLU A 181 -19.02 28.07 -11.28
C GLU A 181 -18.59 29.54 -11.23
N PRO A 182 -18.74 30.23 -10.07
CA PRO A 182 -18.18 31.55 -9.90
C PRO A 182 -16.66 31.51 -10.18
N CYS A 183 -16.17 32.52 -10.90
CA CYS A 183 -14.75 32.60 -11.23
C CYS A 183 -13.91 32.71 -9.95
N THR A 184 -12.81 31.96 -9.88
CA THR A 184 -11.90 31.97 -8.74
C THR A 184 -11.28 33.34 -8.56
N GLN A 185 -11.48 33.96 -7.41
CA GLN A 185 -10.93 35.29 -7.11
C GLN A 185 -9.40 35.24 -6.85
N GLN A 186 -8.88 34.10 -6.40
CA GLN A 186 -7.44 33.89 -6.17
C GLN A 186 -6.84 33.05 -7.29
N CYS A 187 -5.92 33.63 -8.06
CA CYS A 187 -5.23 32.94 -9.13
C CYS A 187 -4.18 31.95 -8.59
N GLN A 188 -4.37 30.65 -8.83
CA GLN A 188 -3.45 29.58 -8.42
C GLN A 188 -2.32 29.29 -9.43
N GLU A 189 -2.27 30.01 -10.55
CA GLU A 189 -1.19 29.86 -11.53
C GLU A 189 0.16 30.12 -10.86
N LEU A 190 1.13 29.22 -11.05
CA LEU A 190 2.46 29.35 -10.46
C LEU A 190 3.31 30.32 -11.27
N VAL A 191 3.70 31.42 -10.64
CA VAL A 191 4.53 32.47 -11.23
C VAL A 191 5.88 32.54 -10.54
N ALA A 192 6.93 32.86 -11.30
CA ALA A 192 8.27 32.97 -10.77
C ALA A 192 8.37 34.12 -9.76
N CYS A 193 8.79 33.83 -8.54
CA CYS A 193 9.06 34.84 -7.54
C CYS A 193 10.44 35.48 -7.78
N ARG A 194 10.58 36.77 -7.45
CA ARG A 194 11.89 37.46 -7.47
C ARG A 194 12.81 36.96 -6.36
N THR A 195 12.22 36.57 -5.23
CA THR A 195 12.94 36.07 -4.06
C THR A 195 13.39 34.63 -4.29
N ARG A 196 14.61 34.33 -3.85
CA ARG A 196 15.20 33.00 -3.86
C ARG A 196 15.27 32.46 -2.44
N CYS A 197 15.35 31.14 -2.29
CA CYS A 197 15.62 30.58 -0.97
C CYS A 197 17.08 30.87 -0.55
N PRO A 198 17.44 30.68 0.73
CA PRO A 198 18.82 30.83 1.21
C PRO A 198 19.84 29.92 0.51
N LEU A 199 19.39 28.80 -0.08
CA LEU A 199 20.21 27.91 -0.92
C LEU A 199 20.23 28.32 -2.40
N ASN A 200 19.74 29.52 -2.72
CA ASN A 200 19.71 30.15 -4.05
C ASN A 200 18.85 29.45 -5.12
N HIS A 201 17.92 28.58 -4.71
CA HIS A 201 16.96 27.95 -5.62
C HIS A 201 15.90 28.94 -6.12
N LYS A 202 15.43 28.72 -7.35
CA LYS A 202 14.32 29.46 -7.96
C LYS A 202 13.00 28.99 -7.35
N ILE A 203 12.14 29.92 -6.96
CA ILE A 203 10.85 29.63 -6.33
C ILE A 203 9.72 30.10 -7.24
N SER A 204 8.69 29.25 -7.38
CA SER A 204 7.44 29.63 -8.02
C SER A 204 6.33 29.63 -6.98
N VAL A 205 5.57 30.71 -6.89
CA VAL A 205 4.48 30.89 -5.92
C VAL A 205 3.15 31.09 -6.66
N PRO A 206 2.00 30.79 -6.04
CA PRO A 206 0.71 31.11 -6.63
C PRO A 206 0.57 32.60 -6.91
N CYS A 207 0.02 32.97 -8.07
CA CYS A 207 -0.08 34.36 -8.51
C CYS A 207 -0.81 35.26 -7.52
N TYR A 208 -1.86 34.78 -6.84
CA TYR A 208 -2.56 35.55 -5.81
C TYR A 208 -1.67 35.96 -4.63
N SER A 209 -0.57 35.24 -4.39
CA SER A 209 0.33 35.49 -3.27
C SER A 209 1.28 36.67 -3.49
N ILE A 210 1.36 37.17 -4.73
CA ILE A 210 2.20 38.32 -5.11
C ILE A 210 1.46 39.34 -5.98
N GLY A 211 0.14 39.18 -6.18
CA GLY A 211 -0.72 40.09 -6.93
C GLY A 211 -1.32 41.19 -6.05
N ASP A 212 -1.56 42.37 -6.64
CA ASP A 212 -2.16 43.55 -5.98
C ASP A 212 -1.56 43.92 -4.61
N GLY A 213 -0.24 44.19 -4.59
CA GLY A 213 0.41 44.87 -3.46
C GLY A 213 0.59 44.05 -2.18
N GLN A 214 0.17 42.77 -2.16
CA GLN A 214 0.48 41.86 -1.06
C GLN A 214 1.90 41.29 -1.24
N GLN A 215 2.78 41.61 -0.30
CA GLN A 215 4.11 41.00 -0.21
C GLN A 215 4.09 39.96 0.91
N LEU A 216 4.27 38.69 0.56
CA LEU A 216 4.64 37.66 1.52
C LEU A 216 6.03 37.97 2.10
N SER A 217 6.23 37.70 3.38
CA SER A 217 7.58 37.75 3.97
C SER A 217 8.51 36.77 3.26
N GLU A 218 9.81 37.10 3.19
CA GLU A 218 10.81 36.26 2.51
C GLU A 218 10.79 34.81 3.05
N GLU A 219 10.63 34.65 4.36
CA GLU A 219 10.53 33.36 5.04
C GLU A 219 9.32 32.53 4.54
N SER A 220 8.17 33.18 4.33
CA SER A 220 6.96 32.52 3.83
C SER A 220 7.12 32.05 2.38
N VAL A 221 7.87 32.79 1.56
CA VAL A 221 8.17 32.44 0.18
C VAL A 221 9.03 31.17 0.11
N TRP A 222 9.95 30.97 1.06
CA TRP A 222 10.86 29.83 1.04
C TRP A 222 10.15 28.47 1.13
N HIS A 223 8.95 28.39 1.72
CA HIS A 223 8.15 27.17 1.78
C HIS A 223 7.73 26.63 0.41
N TYR A 224 7.63 27.51 -0.60
CA TYR A 224 7.26 27.13 -1.96
C TYR A 224 8.45 26.61 -2.79
N CYS A 225 9.64 26.50 -2.21
CA CYS A 225 10.79 25.94 -2.89
C CYS A 225 10.62 24.42 -3.11
N THR A 226 10.41 24.01 -4.36
CA THR A 226 10.14 22.61 -4.76
C THR A 226 11.40 21.82 -5.16
N THR A 227 12.58 22.44 -5.16
CA THR A 227 13.84 21.74 -5.45
C THR A 227 14.06 20.57 -4.49
N SER A 228 14.53 19.43 -5.01
CA SER A 228 14.79 18.22 -4.21
C SER A 228 15.77 18.49 -3.08
N CYS A 229 15.55 17.83 -1.95
CA CYS A 229 16.45 17.88 -0.81
C CYS A 229 17.49 16.76 -0.89
N ASP A 230 18.69 17.03 -1.39
CA ASP A 230 19.71 15.99 -1.61
C ASP A 230 20.57 15.62 -0.38
N LYS A 231 20.05 15.84 0.83
CA LYS A 231 20.75 15.49 2.08
C LYS A 231 20.51 14.04 2.46
N LEU A 232 21.55 13.40 3.02
CA LEU A 232 21.46 12.09 3.65
C LEU A 232 20.86 12.22 5.06
N LEU A 233 19.83 11.43 5.32
CA LEU A 233 19.19 11.31 6.63
C LEU A 233 20.05 10.45 7.56
N LEU A 234 19.82 10.56 8.88
CA LEU A 234 20.51 9.72 9.88
C LEU A 234 20.33 8.21 9.65
N CYS A 235 19.26 7.81 8.97
CA CYS A 235 19.04 6.41 8.62
C CYS A 235 19.90 5.92 7.44
N GLY A 236 20.66 6.82 6.77
CA GLY A 236 21.50 6.54 5.61
C GLY A 236 20.82 6.75 4.26
N HIS A 237 19.51 6.98 4.24
CA HIS A 237 18.76 7.22 2.99
C HIS A 237 18.78 8.70 2.57
N GLN A 238 18.71 8.95 1.26
CA GLN A 238 18.56 10.31 0.71
C GLN A 238 17.14 10.84 1.01
N CYS A 239 17.05 12.10 1.42
CA CYS A 239 15.77 12.74 1.67
C CYS A 239 14.98 12.90 0.36
N ARG A 240 13.70 12.49 0.35
CA ARG A 240 12.78 12.71 -0.78
C ARG A 240 11.93 13.98 -0.65
N GLY A 241 12.21 14.80 0.36
CA GLY A 241 11.52 16.07 0.56
C GLY A 241 11.97 17.16 -0.41
N THR A 242 11.31 18.32 -0.31
CA THR A 242 11.73 19.52 -1.02
C THR A 242 12.52 20.45 -0.10
N CYS A 243 13.30 21.36 -0.66
CA CYS A 243 14.05 22.37 0.07
C CYS A 243 13.12 23.24 0.94
N GLY A 244 11.91 23.56 0.48
CA GLY A 244 10.92 24.31 1.26
C GLY A 244 10.32 23.49 2.41
N GLY A 245 9.98 22.22 2.16
CA GLY A 245 9.43 21.31 3.17
C GLY A 245 10.45 20.86 4.21
N CYS A 246 11.73 20.78 3.85
CA CYS A 246 12.82 20.42 4.76
C CYS A 246 13.37 21.61 5.55
N PHE A 247 12.76 22.80 5.43
CA PHE A 247 13.27 24.06 5.99
C PHE A 247 14.77 24.22 5.67
N GLN A 248 15.11 24.09 4.38
CA GLN A 248 16.48 24.19 3.88
C GLN A 248 17.48 23.19 4.50
N GLY A 249 16.97 22.06 5.00
CA GLY A 249 17.77 20.98 5.59
C GLY A 249 17.89 21.03 7.11
N ARG A 250 17.11 21.87 7.80
CA ARG A 250 17.07 21.90 9.28
C ARG A 250 16.18 20.80 9.85
N ILE A 251 15.04 20.54 9.22
CA ILE A 251 14.07 19.55 9.67
C ILE A 251 13.60 18.75 8.47
N HIS A 252 14.14 17.56 8.29
CA HIS A 252 13.71 16.67 7.21
C HIS A 252 12.42 15.93 7.58
N HIS A 253 11.63 15.60 6.57
CA HIS A 253 10.53 14.65 6.74
C HIS A 253 11.07 13.26 7.09
N SER A 254 10.24 12.47 7.77
CA SER A 254 10.52 11.06 8.03
C SER A 254 10.84 10.31 6.74
N CYS A 255 11.83 9.43 6.79
CA CYS A 255 12.22 8.68 5.61
C CYS A 255 11.10 7.71 5.19
N ILE A 256 10.71 7.80 3.91
CA ILE A 256 9.66 6.96 3.33
C ILE A 256 10.24 5.78 2.52
N GLU A 257 11.57 5.67 2.45
CA GLU A 257 12.22 4.53 1.79
C GLU A 257 11.93 3.23 2.52
N LYS A 258 11.93 2.12 1.80
CA LYS A 258 11.78 0.80 2.42
C LYS A 258 12.99 0.51 3.31
N CYS A 259 12.74 0.19 4.58
CA CYS A 259 13.81 -0.23 5.48
C CYS A 259 14.39 -1.58 5.02
N THR A 260 15.72 -1.69 4.94
CA THR A 260 16.41 -2.94 4.56
C THR A 260 17.10 -3.62 5.74
N ARG A 261 17.02 -3.03 6.94
CA ARG A 261 17.64 -3.56 8.16
C ARG A 261 17.04 -4.91 8.56
N LEU A 262 17.88 -5.80 9.06
CA LEU A 262 17.46 -7.04 9.71
C LEU A 262 17.10 -6.72 11.15
N LEU A 263 15.93 -7.18 11.60
CA LEU A 263 15.51 -7.08 12.98
C LEU A 263 16.27 -8.11 13.83
N ILE A 264 16.23 -7.99 15.16
CA ILE A 264 16.86 -8.94 16.10
C ILE A 264 16.41 -10.40 15.89
N CYS A 265 15.22 -10.62 15.32
CA CYS A 265 14.73 -11.95 14.98
C CYS A 265 15.25 -12.48 13.63
N GLY A 266 16.07 -11.69 12.93
CA GLY A 266 16.64 -11.98 11.62
C GLY A 266 15.72 -11.73 10.44
N HIS A 267 14.47 -11.29 10.65
CA HIS A 267 13.57 -10.90 9.56
C HIS A 267 13.92 -9.51 9.04
N GLN A 268 13.85 -9.34 7.71
CA GLN A 268 13.98 -8.02 7.10
C GLN A 268 12.78 -7.14 7.46
N CYS A 269 13.04 -5.91 7.90
CA CYS A 269 11.99 -4.92 8.12
C CYS A 269 11.26 -4.64 6.80
N SER A 270 9.92 -4.58 6.84
CA SER A 270 9.09 -4.31 5.65
C SER A 270 8.44 -2.92 5.70
N GLN A 271 8.70 -2.15 6.75
CA GLN A 271 8.11 -0.84 6.97
C GLN A 271 8.94 0.27 6.31
N PRO A 272 8.35 1.47 6.11
CA PRO A 272 9.11 2.67 5.80
C PRO A 272 10.24 2.88 6.81
N CYS A 273 11.29 3.56 6.38
CA CYS A 273 12.49 3.73 7.17
C CYS A 273 12.24 4.73 8.31
N HIS A 274 11.86 4.19 9.46
CA HIS A 274 11.86 4.94 10.71
C HIS A 274 13.27 4.96 11.32
N SER A 275 13.54 5.94 12.18
CA SER A 275 14.78 6.00 12.97
C SER A 275 14.97 4.73 13.81
N GLN A 276 13.86 4.16 14.30
CA GLN A 276 13.80 2.91 15.04
C GLN A 276 12.81 1.95 14.37
N CYS A 277 13.22 0.72 14.12
CA CYS A 277 12.34 -0.27 13.49
C CYS A 277 11.33 -0.81 14.51
N PRO A 278 10.05 -0.93 14.15
CA PRO A 278 9.05 -1.53 15.03
C PRO A 278 9.29 -3.04 15.20
N PRO A 279 8.68 -3.68 16.22
CA PRO A 279 8.72 -5.12 16.39
C PRO A 279 8.24 -5.86 15.14
N CYS A 280 8.83 -7.04 14.88
CA CYS A 280 8.53 -7.83 13.70
C CYS A 280 7.06 -8.26 13.64
N GLN A 281 6.39 -7.96 12.53
CA GLN A 281 5.00 -8.34 12.26
C GLN A 281 4.86 -9.61 11.40
N GLN A 282 5.98 -10.23 11.00
CA GLN A 282 5.94 -11.47 10.22
C GLN A 282 5.50 -12.66 11.08
N GLN A 283 5.00 -13.72 10.46
CA GLN A 283 4.68 -14.96 11.15
C GLN A 283 5.95 -15.59 11.76
N CYS A 284 5.86 -16.07 13.00
CA CYS A 284 6.99 -16.75 13.62
C CYS A 284 7.32 -18.06 12.88
N GLN A 285 8.59 -18.23 12.53
CA GLN A 285 9.08 -19.43 11.85
C GLN A 285 9.54 -20.54 12.83
N LYS A 286 9.50 -20.28 14.15
CA LYS A 286 9.88 -21.27 15.16
C LYS A 286 8.92 -22.46 15.10
N ARG A 287 9.46 -23.64 14.86
CA ARG A 287 8.74 -24.91 14.88
C ARG A 287 9.57 -25.97 15.56
N CYS A 288 8.89 -26.98 16.05
CA CYS A 288 9.48 -28.20 16.53
C CYS A 288 8.69 -29.38 15.95
N ARG A 289 9.15 -30.58 16.23
CA ARG A 289 8.48 -31.81 15.77
C ARG A 289 7.10 -32.00 16.40
N HIS A 290 6.77 -31.21 17.43
CA HIS A 290 5.49 -31.21 18.12
C HIS A 290 4.49 -30.18 17.62
N GLY A 291 4.92 -29.21 16.79
CA GLY A 291 4.08 -28.12 16.32
C GLY A 291 4.85 -26.85 15.96
N GLN A 292 4.17 -25.92 15.32
CA GLN A 292 4.68 -24.61 14.91
C GLN A 292 4.13 -23.50 15.81
N CYS A 293 4.92 -22.45 16.02
CA CYS A 293 4.46 -21.25 16.71
C CYS A 293 3.45 -20.48 15.84
N ASN A 294 2.30 -20.13 16.41
CA ASN A 294 1.24 -19.42 15.72
C ASN A 294 1.21 -17.91 16.03
N TYR A 295 2.18 -17.41 16.81
CA TYR A 295 2.28 -15.98 17.13
C TYR A 295 2.99 -15.20 16.02
N VAL A 296 2.72 -13.89 15.98
CA VAL A 296 3.58 -12.92 15.28
C VAL A 296 4.96 -12.89 15.91
N CYS A 297 6.00 -12.79 15.09
CA CYS A 297 7.38 -12.97 15.50
C CYS A 297 7.81 -11.97 16.59
N GLY A 298 7.33 -10.74 16.56
CA GLY A 298 7.62 -9.72 17.57
C GLY A 298 7.17 -10.08 18.99
N VAL A 299 6.26 -11.06 19.14
CA VAL A 299 5.81 -11.54 20.44
C VAL A 299 6.70 -12.69 20.94
N PRO A 300 7.09 -12.70 22.23
CA PRO A 300 7.81 -13.80 22.85
C PRO A 300 7.13 -15.16 22.64
N CYS A 301 7.86 -16.14 22.11
CA CYS A 301 7.32 -17.50 21.95
C CYS A 301 7.33 -18.27 23.27
N ASP A 302 6.30 -19.10 23.46
CA ASP A 302 6.27 -20.08 24.54
C ASP A 302 7.28 -21.23 24.30
N PRO A 303 7.90 -21.78 25.34
CA PRO A 303 8.73 -22.98 25.24
C PRO A 303 7.87 -24.23 24.99
N CYS A 304 8.43 -25.22 24.31
CA CYS A 304 7.74 -26.50 24.08
C CYS A 304 7.97 -27.42 25.28
N MET A 305 6.92 -27.78 26.01
CA MET A 305 6.99 -28.61 27.22
C MET A 305 6.94 -30.13 26.95
N LYS A 306 6.76 -30.55 25.69
CA LYS A 306 6.77 -31.99 25.33
C LYS A 306 8.19 -32.56 25.38
N GLY A 307 8.32 -33.86 25.63
CA GLY A 307 9.61 -34.55 25.65
C GLY A 307 10.37 -34.40 24.34
N CYS A 308 11.68 -34.18 24.39
CA CYS A 308 12.50 -34.03 23.21
C CYS A 308 12.50 -35.31 22.38
N ASN A 309 12.22 -35.21 21.08
CA ASN A 309 12.18 -36.36 20.19
C ASN A 309 13.55 -36.69 19.56
N ARG A 310 14.64 -36.14 20.11
CA ARG A 310 15.98 -36.37 19.60
C ARG A 310 16.49 -37.71 20.13
N GLN A 311 16.45 -38.70 19.24
CA GLN A 311 16.92 -40.05 19.52
C GLN A 311 17.55 -40.66 18.27
N CYS A 312 18.65 -41.37 18.45
CA CYS A 312 19.30 -42.22 17.46
C CYS A 312 19.85 -43.47 18.17
N LEU A 313 20.45 -44.41 17.43
CA LEU A 313 21.04 -45.62 18.04
C LEU A 313 22.15 -45.30 19.06
N HIS A 314 22.81 -44.14 18.94
CA HIS A 314 23.97 -43.78 19.75
C HIS A 314 23.62 -42.90 20.97
N SER A 315 22.51 -42.16 20.92
CA SER A 315 22.16 -41.19 21.96
C SER A 315 20.65 -40.92 21.98
N SER A 316 20.07 -40.75 23.16
CA SER A 316 18.67 -40.34 23.35
C SER A 316 18.58 -39.19 24.35
N CYS A 317 17.80 -38.15 24.01
CA CYS A 317 17.57 -37.01 24.90
C CYS A 317 16.33 -37.23 25.76
N ASN A 318 16.45 -37.01 27.07
CA ASN A 318 15.35 -37.15 28.03
C ASN A 318 14.81 -35.81 28.57
N ARG A 319 15.26 -34.68 28.00
CA ARG A 319 14.85 -33.31 28.39
C ARG A 319 13.57 -32.86 27.67
N GLN A 320 13.00 -31.73 28.07
CA GLN A 320 11.91 -31.10 27.31
C GLN A 320 12.43 -30.47 26.01
N CYS A 321 11.60 -30.41 24.98
CA CYS A 321 11.98 -29.89 23.66
C CYS A 321 12.37 -28.39 23.68
N GLY A 322 11.82 -27.63 24.64
CA GLY A 322 12.15 -26.23 24.87
C GLY A 322 13.48 -26.00 25.59
N GLU A 323 14.08 -27.04 26.17
CA GLU A 323 15.32 -26.97 26.95
C GLU A 323 16.55 -27.33 26.10
N ALA A 324 17.74 -27.01 26.63
CA ALA A 324 18.98 -27.54 26.09
C ALA A 324 19.00 -29.07 26.22
N CYS A 325 19.42 -29.76 25.16
CA CYS A 325 19.58 -31.21 25.20
C CYS A 325 20.74 -31.57 26.14
N SER A 326 20.62 -32.72 26.83
CA SER A 326 21.67 -33.21 27.74
C SER A 326 22.91 -33.75 27.03
N GLU A 327 22.75 -34.18 25.77
CA GLU A 327 23.80 -34.84 24.98
C GLU A 327 24.21 -33.98 23.77
N GLU A 328 25.50 -34.02 23.42
CA GLU A 328 26.05 -33.44 22.19
C GLU A 328 25.45 -34.09 20.93
N PRO A 329 25.32 -33.38 19.79
CA PRO A 329 24.88 -33.93 18.50
C PRO A 329 25.63 -35.21 18.11
N CYS A 330 24.92 -36.19 17.55
CA CYS A 330 25.56 -37.43 17.10
C CYS A 330 26.53 -37.13 15.95
N LYS A 331 27.79 -37.55 16.08
CA LYS A 331 28.84 -37.34 15.06
C LYS A 331 29.00 -38.53 14.10
N GLU A 332 28.29 -39.63 14.36
CA GLU A 332 28.33 -40.81 13.51
C GLU A 332 27.68 -40.59 12.14
N LYS A 333 28.23 -41.24 11.12
CA LYS A 333 27.71 -41.18 9.74
C LYS A 333 26.29 -41.71 9.66
N CYS A 334 25.49 -41.13 8.78
CA CYS A 334 24.14 -41.62 8.55
C CYS A 334 24.19 -43.03 7.90
N PRO A 335 23.48 -44.04 8.45
CA PRO A 335 23.49 -45.40 7.90
C PRO A 335 22.59 -45.55 6.64
N LYS A 336 21.89 -44.50 6.24
CA LYS A 336 20.92 -44.55 5.13
C LYS A 336 21.62 -44.38 3.78
N LEU A 337 21.04 -45.02 2.77
CA LEU A 337 21.33 -44.76 1.36
C LEU A 337 20.37 -43.70 0.83
N LEU A 338 20.86 -42.82 -0.04
CA LEU A 338 20.04 -41.87 -0.80
C LEU A 338 19.28 -42.60 -1.91
N LEU A 339 18.30 -41.94 -2.54
CA LEU A 339 17.52 -42.53 -3.64
C LEU A 339 18.37 -43.00 -4.83
N CYS A 340 19.55 -42.39 -5.03
CA CYS A 340 20.52 -42.80 -6.03
C CYS A 340 21.32 -44.07 -5.66
N GLY A 341 21.05 -44.70 -4.51
CA GLY A 341 21.74 -45.89 -4.02
C GLY A 341 23.05 -45.63 -3.28
N HIS A 342 23.58 -44.41 -3.30
CA HIS A 342 24.84 -44.06 -2.65
C HIS A 342 24.69 -43.71 -1.17
N PRO A 343 25.76 -43.85 -0.36
CA PRO A 343 25.77 -43.46 1.06
C PRO A 343 25.40 -41.99 1.28
N CYS A 344 24.61 -41.74 2.32
CA CYS A 344 24.28 -40.39 2.76
C CYS A 344 25.51 -39.66 3.33
N VAL A 345 25.65 -38.39 2.98
CA VAL A 345 26.74 -37.51 3.45
C VAL A 345 26.45 -36.79 4.77
N GLY A 346 25.29 -37.03 5.37
CA GLY A 346 24.86 -36.42 6.63
C GLY A 346 25.14 -37.28 7.87
N PHE A 347 24.60 -36.83 9.00
CA PHE A 347 24.78 -37.47 10.30
C PHE A 347 23.61 -38.39 10.70
N CYS A 348 23.87 -39.33 11.60
CA CYS A 348 22.85 -40.21 12.17
C CYS A 348 21.81 -39.42 12.99
N GLY A 349 20.52 -39.76 12.84
CA GLY A 349 19.42 -39.13 13.56
C GLY A 349 18.96 -37.76 13.03
N GLU A 350 19.67 -37.20 12.04
CA GLU A 350 19.35 -35.91 11.43
C GLU A 350 18.60 -36.06 10.10
N LEU A 351 18.11 -34.93 9.56
CA LEU A 351 17.56 -34.94 8.20
C LEU A 351 18.70 -35.16 7.21
N CYS A 352 18.55 -36.16 6.34
CA CYS A 352 19.54 -36.44 5.32
C CYS A 352 19.60 -35.30 4.31
N PRO A 353 20.80 -34.76 4.00
CA PRO A 353 20.97 -33.87 2.87
C PRO A 353 20.47 -34.52 1.56
N PRO A 354 19.81 -33.76 0.67
CA PRO A 354 19.24 -34.32 -0.56
C PRO A 354 20.31 -34.60 -1.63
N PHE A 355 21.54 -34.13 -1.44
CA PHE A 355 22.62 -34.24 -2.42
C PHE A 355 23.57 -35.40 -2.08
N CYS A 356 24.05 -36.05 -3.14
CA CYS A 356 24.95 -37.19 -3.07
C CYS A 356 26.35 -36.75 -3.49
N ARG A 357 27.39 -37.21 -2.80
CA ARG A 357 28.79 -36.91 -3.15
C ARG A 357 29.17 -37.35 -4.57
N GLN A 358 28.66 -38.49 -5.02
CA GLN A 358 28.99 -39.04 -6.34
C GLN A 358 28.15 -38.41 -7.47
N CYS A 359 26.83 -38.24 -7.27
CA CYS A 359 25.95 -37.70 -8.31
C CYS A 359 25.92 -36.17 -8.36
N HIS A 360 26.25 -35.51 -7.24
CA HIS A 360 26.01 -34.07 -7.05
C HIS A 360 27.22 -33.36 -6.43
N THR A 361 28.44 -33.79 -6.75
CA THR A 361 29.70 -33.22 -6.21
C THR A 361 29.72 -31.70 -6.30
N LYS A 362 29.45 -31.15 -7.49
CA LYS A 362 29.42 -29.70 -7.74
C LYS A 362 28.47 -28.95 -6.81
N LYS A 363 27.30 -29.51 -6.47
CA LYS A 363 26.31 -28.83 -5.60
C LYS A 363 26.75 -28.80 -4.14
N LEU A 364 27.57 -29.76 -3.72
CA LEU A 364 28.13 -29.85 -2.38
C LEU A 364 29.35 -28.94 -2.21
N THR A 365 30.18 -28.82 -3.25
CA THR A 365 31.44 -28.06 -3.22
C THR A 365 31.34 -26.65 -3.79
N GLU A 366 30.20 -26.26 -4.38
CA GLU A 366 29.98 -24.89 -4.93
C GLU A 366 30.14 -23.80 -3.86
N PHE A 367 29.78 -24.09 -2.62
CA PHE A 367 29.85 -23.12 -1.53
C PHE A 367 30.89 -23.58 -0.51
N MET A 368 32.11 -23.07 -0.64
CA MET A 368 33.23 -23.37 0.25
C MET A 368 33.31 -22.34 1.38
N LEU A 369 33.35 -22.80 2.62
CA LEU A 369 33.59 -21.96 3.80
C LEU A 369 35.04 -22.03 4.26
N ILE A 370 35.59 -23.25 4.34
CA ILE A 370 36.96 -23.51 4.85
C ILE A 370 37.83 -24.21 3.79
N GLY A 371 37.24 -24.90 2.80
CA GLY A 371 37.98 -25.59 1.74
C GLY A 371 38.12 -27.11 1.94
N ASN A 372 37.51 -27.68 2.99
CA ASN A 372 37.56 -29.11 3.30
C ASN A 372 36.42 -29.91 2.62
N GLU A 373 35.59 -29.27 1.80
CA GLU A 373 34.37 -29.86 1.23
C GLU A 373 34.67 -31.03 0.27
N GLU A 374 35.89 -31.07 -0.27
CA GLU A 374 36.37 -32.06 -1.24
C GLU A 374 36.90 -33.34 -0.59
N GLU A 375 37.08 -33.37 0.74
CA GLU A 375 37.56 -34.57 1.46
C GLU A 375 36.54 -35.71 1.42
N ASP A 376 37.02 -36.95 1.25
CA ASP A 376 36.17 -38.13 1.04
C ASP A 376 35.25 -38.47 2.23
N ASP A 377 35.58 -38.01 3.43
CA ASP A 377 34.82 -38.21 4.66
C ASP A 377 34.08 -36.95 5.14
N ALA A 378 34.24 -35.80 4.48
CA ALA A 378 33.51 -34.58 4.84
C ALA A 378 31.98 -34.81 4.91
N ARG A 379 31.35 -34.16 5.89
CA ARG A 379 29.94 -34.35 6.23
C ARG A 379 29.17 -33.05 6.06
N PHE A 380 27.88 -33.17 5.74
CA PHE A 380 27.04 -32.02 5.46
C PHE A 380 25.79 -31.97 6.33
N VAL A 381 25.40 -30.75 6.69
CA VAL A 381 24.21 -30.43 7.46
C VAL A 381 23.18 -29.74 6.56
N LEU A 382 21.93 -30.21 6.63
CA LEU A 382 20.80 -29.56 5.97
C LEU A 382 20.17 -28.52 6.89
N LEU A 383 20.18 -27.25 6.48
CA LEU A 383 19.46 -26.19 7.18
C LEU A 383 17.97 -26.27 6.88
N GLU A 384 17.17 -26.71 7.85
CA GLU A 384 15.71 -26.94 7.69
C GLU A 384 14.93 -25.67 7.33
N ASP A 385 15.50 -24.49 7.60
CA ASP A 385 14.85 -23.18 7.41
C ASP A 385 14.95 -22.66 5.98
N CYS A 386 16.05 -22.95 5.27
CA CYS A 386 16.28 -22.48 3.89
C CYS A 386 16.56 -23.60 2.89
N GLY A 387 16.74 -24.84 3.33
CA GLY A 387 17.04 -25.99 2.47
C GLY A 387 18.49 -26.07 1.98
N HIS A 388 19.35 -25.15 2.39
CA HIS A 388 20.77 -25.20 2.02
C HIS A 388 21.49 -26.34 2.75
N THR A 389 22.29 -27.09 1.98
CA THR A 389 23.23 -28.08 2.48
C THR A 389 24.61 -27.43 2.57
N ILE A 390 25.25 -27.51 3.73
CA ILE A 390 26.53 -26.85 4.01
C ILE A 390 27.41 -27.85 4.77
N GLU A 391 28.71 -27.82 4.51
CA GLU A 391 29.70 -28.65 5.20
C GLU A 391 29.70 -28.35 6.72
N SER A 392 29.87 -29.39 7.52
CA SER A 392 29.68 -29.38 8.97
C SER A 392 30.69 -28.51 9.71
N GLU A 393 31.98 -28.64 9.43
CA GLU A 393 33.05 -27.92 10.13
C GLU A 393 33.00 -26.41 9.81
N GLY A 394 32.83 -26.06 8.54
CA GLY A 394 32.62 -24.69 8.09
C GLY A 394 31.40 -24.05 8.74
N LEU A 395 30.29 -24.78 8.80
CA LEU A 395 29.09 -24.28 9.46
C LEU A 395 29.24 -24.21 10.99
N GLU A 396 29.99 -25.12 11.61
CA GLU A 396 30.26 -25.09 13.04
C GLU A 396 31.06 -23.84 13.44
N GLY A 397 32.13 -23.52 12.71
CA GLY A 397 32.89 -22.28 12.91
C GLY A 397 32.03 -21.03 12.74
N TRP A 398 31.17 -21.00 11.72
CA TRP A 398 30.22 -19.90 11.51
C TRP A 398 29.22 -19.73 12.66
N MET A 399 28.73 -20.84 13.21
CA MET A 399 27.77 -20.82 14.31
C MET A 399 28.42 -20.39 15.63
N GLN A 400 29.69 -20.72 15.86
CA GLN A 400 30.44 -20.37 17.08
C GLN A 400 30.98 -18.93 17.09
N GLN A 401 31.08 -18.26 15.94
CA GLN A 401 31.56 -16.88 15.86
C GLN A 401 30.77 -15.96 16.84
N GLU A 402 31.43 -15.05 17.55
CA GLU A 402 30.71 -14.10 18.39
C GLU A 402 30.02 -13.01 17.54
N GLN A 403 28.86 -12.54 18.00
CA GLN A 403 28.15 -11.40 17.41
C GLN A 403 28.14 -10.25 18.42
N GLU A 404 28.53 -9.06 17.98
CA GLU A 404 28.47 -7.84 18.81
C GLU A 404 27.02 -7.46 19.14
N GLU A 405 26.10 -7.71 18.20
CA GLU A 405 24.69 -7.39 18.33
C GLU A 405 23.85 -8.62 18.69
N ILE A 406 22.84 -8.43 19.54
CA ILE A 406 21.87 -9.48 19.86
C ILE A 406 21.05 -9.80 18.61
N GLY A 407 21.17 -11.03 18.12
CA GLY A 407 20.42 -11.48 16.95
C GLY A 407 20.40 -12.99 16.76
N MET A 408 19.61 -13.41 15.78
CA MET A 408 19.64 -14.80 15.30
C MET A 408 20.82 -15.01 14.36
N LYS A 409 21.49 -16.16 14.48
CA LYS A 409 22.46 -16.63 13.50
C LYS A 409 21.77 -16.90 12.16
N ALA A 410 22.42 -16.55 11.06
CA ALA A 410 21.87 -16.63 9.72
C ALA A 410 22.64 -17.64 8.85
N CYS A 411 22.00 -18.19 7.84
CA CYS A 411 22.63 -19.04 6.85
C CYS A 411 23.73 -18.26 6.10
N PRO A 412 24.96 -18.77 5.99
CA PRO A 412 26.03 -18.04 5.31
C PRO A 412 25.80 -17.89 3.80
N ARG A 413 24.96 -18.75 3.19
CA ARG A 413 24.60 -18.68 1.76
C ARG A 413 23.55 -17.61 1.44
N CYS A 414 22.46 -17.57 2.21
CA CYS A 414 21.28 -16.77 1.86
C CYS A 414 20.84 -15.78 2.94
N ARG A 415 21.55 -15.72 4.06
CA ARG A 415 21.24 -14.89 5.24
C ARG A 415 19.88 -15.17 5.89
N ASN A 416 19.19 -16.25 5.51
CA ASN A 416 17.96 -16.65 6.18
C ASN A 416 18.26 -17.09 7.63
N PRO A 417 17.49 -16.67 8.64
CA PRO A 417 17.74 -17.03 10.03
C PRO A 417 17.69 -18.54 10.27
N ILE A 418 18.64 -19.05 11.06
CA ILE A 418 18.71 -20.46 11.46
C ILE A 418 17.98 -20.59 12.80
N VAL A 419 16.79 -21.21 12.77
CA VAL A 419 15.85 -21.25 13.91
C VAL A 419 15.51 -22.68 14.32
N ASN A 420 15.47 -23.61 13.36
CA ASN A 420 14.87 -24.92 13.58
C ASN A 420 15.86 -26.09 13.44
N ASN A 421 17.12 -25.82 13.12
CA ASN A 421 18.13 -26.86 12.97
C ASN A 421 18.46 -27.55 14.32
N ARG A 422 18.41 -28.88 14.34
CA ARG A 422 18.55 -29.67 15.58
C ARG A 422 20.00 -29.81 16.06
N ARG A 423 20.98 -29.84 15.15
CA ARG A 423 22.40 -29.98 15.49
C ARG A 423 22.87 -28.79 16.33
N TYR A 424 22.57 -27.58 15.86
CA TYR A 424 22.96 -26.35 16.55
C TYR A 424 21.92 -25.86 17.57
N ARG A 425 21.09 -26.77 18.10
CA ARG A 425 19.97 -26.42 18.99
C ARG A 425 20.43 -25.63 20.23
N SER A 426 21.58 -25.97 20.80
CA SER A 426 22.14 -25.27 21.97
C SER A 426 22.37 -23.78 21.67
N ILE A 427 23.16 -23.49 20.61
CA ILE A 427 23.47 -22.13 20.15
C ILE A 427 22.19 -21.37 19.77
N ILE A 428 21.33 -21.99 18.97
CA ILE A 428 20.06 -21.39 18.53
C ILE A 428 19.16 -21.06 19.73
N SER A 429 19.13 -21.91 20.75
CA SER A 429 18.30 -21.69 21.94
C SER A 429 18.84 -20.53 22.77
N GLY A 430 20.16 -20.36 22.88
CA GLY A 430 20.80 -19.18 23.46
C GLY A 430 20.40 -17.88 22.74
N SER A 431 20.54 -17.85 21.41
CA SER A 431 20.11 -16.68 20.60
C SER A 431 18.61 -16.40 20.76
N LEU A 432 17.77 -17.44 20.75
CA LEU A 432 16.32 -17.28 20.94
C LEU A 432 15.97 -16.74 22.33
N GLN A 433 16.70 -17.13 23.39
CA GLN A 433 16.49 -16.61 24.74
C GLN A 433 16.88 -15.14 24.83
N ALA A 434 18.03 -14.75 24.27
CA ALA A 434 18.45 -13.35 24.21
C ALA A 434 17.43 -12.48 23.45
N VAL A 435 17.01 -12.94 22.27
CA VAL A 435 15.96 -12.26 21.48
C VAL A 435 14.63 -12.21 22.22
N LYS A 436 14.26 -13.27 22.95
CA LYS A 436 13.03 -13.30 23.77
C LYS A 436 13.08 -12.25 24.89
N ALA A 437 14.22 -12.11 25.56
CA ALA A 437 14.39 -11.10 26.62
C ALA A 437 14.22 -9.69 26.07
N VAL A 438 14.83 -9.37 24.91
CA VAL A 438 14.65 -8.05 24.26
C VAL A 438 13.17 -7.81 23.90
N LYS A 439 12.50 -8.79 23.29
CA LYS A 439 11.07 -8.69 22.96
C LYS A 439 10.19 -8.43 24.20
N GLN A 440 10.52 -9.04 25.34
CA GLN A 440 9.80 -8.80 26.59
C GLN A 440 10.02 -7.38 27.10
N THR A 441 11.25 -6.86 27.02
CA THR A 441 11.55 -5.48 27.45
C THR A 441 10.83 -4.42 26.60
N ASP A 442 10.74 -4.62 25.29
CA ASP A 442 10.02 -3.70 24.39
C ASP A 442 8.52 -3.67 24.69
N ILE A 443 7.91 -4.82 24.99
CA ILE A 443 6.49 -4.90 25.38
C ILE A 443 6.25 -4.17 26.72
N CYS A 444 7.13 -4.36 27.72
CA CYS A 444 7.00 -3.69 29.01
C CYS A 444 7.14 -2.17 28.88
N ARG A 445 8.09 -1.68 28.07
CA ARG A 445 8.25 -0.23 27.81
C ARG A 445 7.01 0.36 27.15
N ASN A 446 6.46 -0.30 26.13
CA ASN A 446 5.25 0.17 25.46
C ASN A 446 4.02 0.19 26.38
N LYS A 447 3.89 -0.78 27.29
CA LYS A 447 2.82 -0.76 28.31
C LYS A 447 2.97 0.39 29.29
N ASN A 448 4.18 0.65 29.77
CA ASN A 448 4.44 1.75 30.71
C ASN A 448 4.22 3.11 30.06
N ASN A 449 4.65 3.29 28.80
CA ASN A 449 4.38 4.51 28.04
C ASN A 449 2.86 4.73 27.86
N CYS A 450 2.12 3.67 27.52
CA CYS A 450 0.66 3.76 27.36
C CYS A 450 -0.06 4.11 28.68
N ILE A 451 0.41 3.59 29.82
CA ILE A 451 -0.10 3.97 31.14
C ILE A 451 0.24 5.44 31.44
N GLN A 452 1.45 5.88 31.11
CA GLN A 452 1.88 7.27 31.32
C GLN A 452 1.09 8.25 30.45
N ASP A 453 0.85 7.92 29.18
CA ASP A 453 0.03 8.73 28.26
C ASP A 453 -1.42 8.86 28.76
N ILE A 454 -1.98 7.80 29.38
CA ILE A 454 -3.31 7.85 30.02
C ILE A 454 -3.28 8.74 31.27
N ILE A 455 -2.24 8.65 32.10
CA ILE A 455 -2.08 9.50 33.30
C ILE A 455 -1.94 10.98 32.90
N ASP A 456 -1.19 11.27 31.85
CA ASP A 456 -0.95 12.63 31.36
C ASP A 456 -2.19 13.19 30.64
N SER A 457 -3.05 12.35 30.07
CA SER A 457 -4.35 12.75 29.49
C SER A 457 -5.46 12.99 30.52
N LEU A 458 -5.24 12.57 31.78
CA LEU A 458 -6.18 12.76 32.89
C LEU A 458 -5.79 13.95 33.79
N ARG A 459 -4.74 14.69 33.45
CA ARG A 459 -4.35 15.98 34.03
C ARG A 459 -4.68 17.10 33.05
#